data_AF-A0A942S4F3-F1
#
_entry.id   AF-A0A942S4F3-F1
#
_cell.length_a   1.000
_cell.length_b   1.000
_cell.length_c   1.000
_cell.angle_alpha   90.00
_cell.angle_beta   90.00
_cell.angle_gamma   90.00
#
_symmetry.space_group_name_H-M   'P 1'
#
loop_
_entity.id
_entity.type
_entity.pdbx_description
1 polymer ?
#
loop_
_entity_poly.entity_id
_entity_poly.type
_entity_poly.pdbx_seq_one_letter_code
_entity_poly.pdbx_strand_id
1 'polypeptide(L)'
;MKSDSTTTIPRNLQLDFFRGLALMIIFINHMPFNPWFAYTPSRLGPSDAAETFVFLSGFAAAIAFGRSFRQAGLTLGSVRVLFRCGQIYLAHIILFLLMSTLLVIVTAWDADSAKWQLDNLSYFFDHTQDALLALVSLKYVPNFIDILPMYLVIMLWLPMVWALSRIHRGLAVLFSVSLYAGAHYFGWELTADPINNRVWYFNPFCWQLVFFTGFAFGSGWLPIPPFSRPLMWLCLAYAVFCYPLENAFGYDRLPWFAAFREQWEPLLDKSHLGIMRYLHFLAMTYLASNCLRKHPRWLQSAAAGQFIALGQQSLPIFMLGTCLSFLGGVLLDGENPGLIDSAWVNLAGLGLMLLAAQLLNWLDRKPWKNAGNATAFSLDTEWPKQAMLAFGLAFLTIAPLLFLHAQPADIGMAAAPIPEPDLAISGPEELSADAETLNTEEVAFQPQENPIELPDTL
;
A
#
# COMPACT_ATOMS: atom_id res chain seq x y z
N MET A 1 20.37 -32.94 28.58
CA MET A 1 20.85 -31.56 28.28
C MET A 1 20.83 -31.36 26.78
N LYS A 2 19.77 -30.75 26.24
CA LYS A 2 19.81 -30.23 24.85
C LYS A 2 20.50 -28.88 24.92
N SER A 3 21.63 -28.75 24.24
CA SER A 3 22.35 -27.51 24.06
C SER A 3 21.54 -26.58 23.14
N ASP A 4 20.63 -25.80 23.71
CA ASP A 4 20.04 -24.64 23.02
C ASP A 4 21.07 -23.51 23.00
N SER A 5 22.11 -23.68 22.20
CA SER A 5 22.98 -22.59 21.75
C SER A 5 22.78 -22.38 20.25
N THR A 6 21.53 -22.25 19.83
CA THR A 6 21.25 -21.52 18.60
C THR A 6 21.56 -20.06 18.89
N THR A 7 22.77 -19.62 18.54
CA THR A 7 23.12 -18.21 18.47
C THR A 7 22.12 -17.54 17.51
N THR A 8 21.09 -16.94 18.09
CA THR A 8 20.12 -16.14 17.36
C THR A 8 20.90 -14.95 16.82
N ILE A 9 21.05 -14.90 15.49
CA ILE A 9 21.66 -13.74 14.84
C ILE A 9 20.89 -12.51 15.31
N PRO A 10 21.57 -11.50 15.88
CA PRO A 10 20.89 -10.34 16.42
C PRO A 10 20.08 -9.64 15.32
N ARG A 11 18.83 -9.29 15.64
CA ARG A 11 17.92 -8.58 14.74
C ARG A 11 18.55 -7.25 14.29
N ASN A 12 18.41 -6.91 13.01
CA ASN A 12 18.97 -5.68 12.47
C ASN A 12 18.09 -4.46 12.86
N LEU A 13 18.45 -3.79 13.95
CA LEU A 13 17.71 -2.64 14.47
C LEU A 13 17.71 -1.42 13.54
N GLN A 14 18.75 -1.27 12.71
CA GLN A 14 18.79 -0.19 11.73
C GLN A 14 17.70 -0.36 10.67
N LEU A 15 17.49 -1.59 10.22
CA LEU A 15 16.42 -1.93 9.28
C LEU A 15 15.04 -1.67 9.90
N ASP A 16 14.84 -2.05 11.16
CA ASP A 16 13.58 -1.77 11.86
C ASP A 16 13.35 -0.27 12.04
N PHE A 17 14.37 0.50 12.43
CA PHE A 17 14.26 1.96 12.57
C PHE A 17 13.73 2.60 11.29
N PHE A 18 14.37 2.33 10.15
CA PHE A 18 13.98 2.98 8.90
C PHE A 18 12.63 2.51 8.38
N ARG A 19 12.24 1.26 8.65
CA ARG A 19 10.87 0.80 8.37
C ARG A 19 9.86 1.56 9.21
N GLY A 20 10.13 1.77 10.50
CA GLY A 20 9.27 2.56 11.37
C GLY A 20 9.17 4.03 10.95
N LEU A 21 10.30 4.63 10.55
CA LEU A 21 10.33 5.98 10.01
C LEU A 21 9.49 6.09 8.72
N ALA A 22 9.63 5.11 7.81
CA ALA A 22 8.84 5.06 6.59
C ALA A 22 7.33 4.94 6.90
N LEU A 23 6.94 4.10 7.86
CA LEU A 23 5.53 3.96 8.27
C LEU A 23 4.95 5.26 8.84
N MET A 24 5.72 6.00 9.65
CA MET A 24 5.32 7.32 10.14
C MET A 24 5.08 8.30 8.97
N ILE A 25 6.01 8.35 8.02
CA ILE A 25 5.91 9.25 6.86
C ILE A 25 4.73 8.85 5.97
N ILE A 26 4.54 7.54 5.74
CA ILE A 26 3.40 7.01 4.97
C ILE A 26 2.09 7.45 5.62
N PHE A 27 1.94 7.30 6.94
CA PHE A 27 0.75 7.76 7.67
C PHE A 27 0.46 9.25 7.44
N ILE A 28 1.46 10.11 7.61
CA ILE A 28 1.29 11.56 7.39
C ILE A 28 0.89 11.86 5.94
N ASN A 29 1.57 11.21 4.99
CA ASN A 29 1.39 11.47 3.57
C ASN A 29 0.10 10.87 2.98
N HIS A 30 -0.42 9.81 3.59
CA HIS A 30 -1.67 9.18 3.17
C HIS A 30 -2.89 9.80 3.83
N MET A 31 -2.72 10.81 4.70
CA MET A 31 -3.85 11.54 5.29
C MET A 31 -4.22 12.70 4.36
N PRO A 32 -5.38 12.65 3.66
CA PRO A 32 -5.87 13.76 2.86
C PRO A 32 -5.95 15.06 3.67
N PHE A 33 -5.79 16.20 2.99
CA PHE A 33 -5.90 17.54 3.58
C PHE A 33 -4.89 17.87 4.70
N ASN A 34 -3.94 16.98 4.99
CA ASN A 34 -2.97 17.20 6.05
C ASN A 34 -1.82 18.13 5.61
N PRO A 35 -1.67 19.33 6.21
CA PRO A 35 -0.61 20.26 5.84
C PRO A 35 0.80 19.74 6.18
N TRP A 36 0.92 18.76 7.08
CA TRP A 36 2.21 18.17 7.45
C TRP A 36 2.86 17.44 6.27
N PHE A 37 2.07 17.00 5.29
CA PHE A 37 2.57 16.46 4.02
C PHE A 37 3.59 17.39 3.35
N ALA A 38 3.43 18.71 3.49
CA ALA A 38 4.35 19.69 2.90
C ALA A 38 5.78 19.62 3.47
N TYR A 39 5.96 19.00 4.64
CA TYR A 39 7.20 18.97 5.40
C TYR A 39 7.81 17.57 5.51
N THR A 40 7.24 16.59 4.81
CA THR A 40 7.83 15.25 4.75
C THR A 40 8.86 15.15 3.61
N PRO A 41 9.74 14.12 3.63
CA PRO A 41 10.72 13.93 2.56
C PRO A 41 10.11 13.85 1.14
N SER A 42 8.82 13.55 1.01
CA SER A 42 8.07 13.57 -0.24
C SER A 42 8.05 14.91 -0.97
N ARG A 43 8.35 16.02 -0.28
CA ARG A 43 8.45 17.36 -0.90
C ARG A 43 9.89 17.81 -1.14
N LEU A 44 10.87 16.95 -0.85
CA LEU A 44 12.27 17.24 -1.10
C LEU A 44 12.74 16.79 -2.49
N GLY A 45 11.91 16.06 -3.23
CA GLY A 45 12.18 15.55 -4.57
C GLY A 45 11.19 14.43 -4.93
N PRO A 46 11.42 13.70 -6.03
CA PRO A 46 10.45 12.72 -6.53
C PRO A 46 10.24 11.54 -5.60
N SER A 47 11.31 10.87 -5.15
CA SER A 47 11.15 9.67 -4.30
C SER A 47 10.62 10.00 -2.90
N ASP A 48 9.87 9.08 -2.31
CA ASP A 48 9.31 9.20 -0.97
C ASP A 48 9.52 7.96 -0.09
N ALA A 49 8.67 7.80 0.93
CA ALA A 49 8.72 6.67 1.85
C ALA A 49 8.38 5.33 1.19
N ALA A 50 7.68 5.30 0.06
CA ALA A 50 7.35 4.08 -0.67
C ALA A 50 8.62 3.39 -1.18
N GLU A 51 9.53 4.09 -1.86
CA GLU A 51 10.79 3.51 -2.34
C GLU A 51 11.64 3.00 -1.17
N THR A 52 11.68 3.76 -0.07
CA THR A 52 12.35 3.35 1.17
C THR A 52 11.76 2.06 1.72
N PHE A 53 10.43 1.97 1.82
CA PHE A 53 9.73 0.81 2.35
C PHE A 53 9.89 -0.44 1.47
N VAL A 54 9.84 -0.27 0.14
CA VAL A 54 10.05 -1.34 -0.86
C VAL A 54 11.49 -1.83 -0.86
N PHE A 55 12.47 -0.93 -0.85
CA PHE A 55 13.88 -1.27 -0.77
C PHE A 55 14.22 -2.05 0.51
N LEU A 56 13.77 -1.56 1.66
CA LEU A 56 14.01 -2.22 2.95
C LEU A 56 13.32 -3.58 3.04
N SER A 57 12.16 -3.73 2.39
CA SER A 57 11.47 -5.02 2.29
C SER A 57 12.27 -6.01 1.45
N GLY A 58 12.85 -5.59 0.33
CA GLY A 58 13.77 -6.40 -0.47
C GLY A 58 15.02 -6.80 0.31
N PHE A 59 15.63 -5.85 1.03
CA PHE A 59 16.79 -6.11 1.89
C PHE A 59 16.45 -7.09 3.02
N ALA A 60 15.30 -6.94 3.67
CA ALA A 60 14.82 -7.87 4.70
C ALA A 60 14.54 -9.26 4.10
N ALA A 61 13.96 -9.32 2.91
CA ALA A 61 13.68 -10.57 2.20
C ALA A 61 14.97 -11.34 1.87
N ALA A 62 16.05 -10.64 1.48
CA ALA A 62 17.36 -11.26 1.28
C ALA A 62 17.89 -11.96 2.53
N ILE A 63 17.75 -11.32 3.68
CA ILE A 63 18.17 -11.88 4.97
C ILE A 63 17.26 -13.06 5.36
N ALA A 64 15.94 -12.85 5.28
CA ALA A 64 14.95 -13.81 5.75
C ALA A 64 14.88 -15.06 4.87
N PHE A 65 14.66 -14.90 3.57
CA PHE A 65 14.43 -16.00 2.62
C PHE A 65 15.72 -16.52 2.02
N GLY A 66 16.75 -15.67 1.83
CA GLY A 66 18.04 -16.11 1.32
C GLY A 66 18.67 -17.22 2.18
N ARG A 67 18.46 -17.18 3.50
CA ARG A 67 18.85 -18.28 4.40
C ARG A 67 18.03 -19.55 4.15
N SER A 68 16.71 -19.44 4.01
CA SER A 68 15.85 -20.58 3.71
C SER A 68 16.22 -21.27 2.41
N PHE A 69 16.45 -20.52 1.33
CA PHE A 69 16.86 -21.10 0.06
C PHE A 69 18.23 -21.79 0.15
N ARG A 70 19.19 -21.22 0.89
CA ARG A 70 20.52 -21.82 1.07
C ARG A 70 20.51 -23.07 1.96
N GLN A 71 19.66 -23.11 2.99
CA GLN A 71 19.67 -24.20 3.98
C GLN A 71 18.66 -25.30 3.67
N ALA A 72 17.50 -24.96 3.12
CA ALA A 72 16.39 -25.88 2.88
C ALA A 72 16.10 -26.12 1.38
N GLY A 73 16.85 -25.47 0.49
CA GLY A 73 16.69 -25.61 -0.96
C GLY A 73 15.56 -24.75 -1.54
N LEU A 74 15.43 -24.81 -2.87
CA LEU A 74 14.48 -23.97 -3.62
C LEU A 74 13.02 -24.28 -3.27
N THR A 75 12.67 -25.55 -3.07
CA THR A 75 11.30 -26.00 -2.80
C THR A 75 10.78 -25.46 -1.46
N LEU A 76 11.42 -25.81 -0.35
CA LEU A 76 11.03 -25.34 0.99
C LEU A 76 11.21 -23.81 1.14
N GLY A 77 12.21 -23.23 0.49
CA GLY A 77 12.33 -21.78 0.39
C GLY A 77 11.11 -21.14 -0.28
N SER A 78 10.63 -21.72 -1.38
CA SER A 78 9.44 -21.26 -2.09
C SER A 78 8.17 -21.41 -1.25
N VAL A 79 8.02 -22.52 -0.53
CA VAL A 79 6.89 -22.71 0.42
C VAL A 79 6.86 -21.60 1.47
N ARG A 80 8.02 -21.22 2.02
CA ARG A 80 8.10 -20.11 2.99
C ARG A 80 7.72 -18.76 2.37
N VAL A 81 8.10 -18.53 1.12
CA VAL A 81 7.70 -17.33 0.35
C VAL A 81 6.19 -17.34 0.13
N LEU A 82 5.62 -18.44 -0.35
CA LEU A 82 4.18 -18.60 -0.57
C LEU A 82 3.37 -18.42 0.71
N PHE A 83 3.84 -18.95 1.83
CA PHE A 83 3.22 -18.72 3.14
C PHE A 83 3.20 -17.23 3.50
N ARG A 84 4.30 -16.50 3.22
CA ARG A 84 4.33 -15.05 3.42
C ARG A 84 3.41 -14.31 2.44
N CYS A 85 3.34 -14.74 1.18
CA CYS A 85 2.40 -14.21 0.20
C CYS A 85 0.95 -14.36 0.68
N GLY A 86 0.57 -15.51 1.23
CA GLY A 86 -0.75 -15.73 1.82
C GLY A 86 -1.07 -14.76 2.97
N GLN A 87 -0.08 -14.44 3.83
CA GLN A 87 -0.26 -13.44 4.88
C GLN A 87 -0.50 -12.03 4.33
N ILE A 88 0.25 -11.64 3.29
CA ILE A 88 0.10 -10.32 2.64
C ILE A 88 -1.26 -10.24 1.93
N TYR A 89 -1.63 -11.30 1.22
CA TYR A 89 -2.92 -11.41 0.55
C TYR A 89 -4.09 -11.30 1.54
N LEU A 90 -4.05 -12.06 2.64
CA LEU A 90 -5.08 -11.97 3.68
C LEU A 90 -5.12 -10.58 4.33
N ALA A 91 -3.95 -9.96 4.57
CA ALA A 91 -3.87 -8.60 5.08
C ALA A 91 -4.49 -7.58 4.11
N HIS A 92 -4.30 -7.74 2.80
CA HIS A 92 -4.95 -6.91 1.78
C HIS A 92 -6.47 -7.02 1.83
N ILE A 93 -7.01 -8.25 1.87
CA ILE A 93 -8.46 -8.48 1.97
C ILE A 93 -9.04 -7.90 3.28
N ILE A 94 -8.38 -8.16 4.42
CA ILE A 94 -8.82 -7.62 5.72
C ILE A 94 -8.78 -6.09 5.72
N LEU A 95 -7.69 -5.50 5.21
CA LEU A 95 -7.56 -4.04 5.16
C LEU A 95 -8.63 -3.41 4.26
N PHE A 96 -8.94 -4.03 3.12
CA PHE A 96 -10.04 -3.59 2.27
C PHE A 96 -11.37 -3.60 3.03
N LEU A 97 -11.71 -4.72 3.68
CA LEU A 97 -12.95 -4.82 4.47
C LEU A 97 -13.02 -3.79 5.60
N LEU A 98 -11.91 -3.55 6.29
CA LEU A 98 -11.81 -2.51 7.32
C LEU A 98 -12.04 -1.11 6.73
N MET A 99 -11.42 -0.79 5.59
CA MET A 99 -11.61 0.50 4.92
C MET A 99 -13.05 0.70 4.48
N SER A 100 -13.64 -0.28 3.80
CA SER A 100 -15.03 -0.22 3.34
C SER A 100 -16.00 -0.09 4.52
N THR A 101 -15.73 -0.78 5.64
CA THR A 101 -16.55 -0.66 6.85
C THR A 101 -16.43 0.73 7.47
N LEU A 102 -15.21 1.27 7.60
CA LEU A 102 -15.01 2.63 8.13
C LEU A 102 -15.67 3.68 7.26
N LEU A 103 -15.57 3.54 5.93
CA LEU A 103 -16.24 4.41 4.98
C LEU A 103 -17.76 4.42 5.22
N VAL A 104 -18.39 3.25 5.30
CA VAL A 104 -19.83 3.13 5.56
C VAL A 104 -20.22 3.77 6.90
N ILE A 105 -19.45 3.54 7.97
CA ILE A 105 -19.70 4.12 9.30
C ILE A 105 -19.65 5.66 9.23
N VAL A 106 -18.63 6.21 8.57
CA VAL A 106 -18.44 7.65 8.44
C VAL A 106 -19.56 8.27 7.61
N THR A 107 -19.90 7.70 6.45
CA THR A 107 -20.97 8.21 5.59
C THR A 107 -22.37 8.08 6.19
N ALA A 108 -22.56 7.12 7.11
CA ALA A 108 -23.82 6.99 7.85
C ALA A 108 -23.99 8.08 8.92
N TRP A 109 -22.88 8.63 9.43
CA TRP A 109 -22.89 9.76 10.37
C TRP A 109 -23.05 11.09 9.63
N ASP A 110 -22.29 11.27 8.56
CA ASP A 110 -22.34 12.45 7.68
C ASP A 110 -22.01 12.03 6.24
N ALA A 111 -22.99 12.11 5.35
CA ALA A 111 -22.90 11.62 3.97
C ALA A 111 -21.82 12.34 3.14
N ASP A 112 -21.48 13.59 3.49
CA ASP A 112 -20.51 14.38 2.73
C ASP A 112 -19.07 14.19 3.24
N SER A 113 -18.87 13.81 4.51
CA SER A 113 -17.58 13.76 5.20
C SER A 113 -16.52 12.81 4.60
N ALA A 114 -16.91 11.88 3.74
CA ALA A 114 -16.01 10.94 3.07
C ALA A 114 -16.33 10.74 1.58
N LYS A 115 -17.04 11.68 0.95
CA LYS A 115 -17.47 11.56 -0.45
C LYS A 115 -16.32 11.29 -1.41
N TRP A 116 -15.18 11.97 -1.19
CA TRP A 116 -13.95 11.78 -1.97
C TRP A 116 -13.43 10.33 -2.00
N GLN A 117 -13.71 9.54 -0.96
CA GLN A 117 -13.35 8.12 -0.90
C GLN A 117 -14.49 7.20 -1.31
N LEU A 118 -15.74 7.62 -1.14
CA LEU A 118 -16.90 6.89 -1.63
C LEU A 118 -16.84 6.72 -3.15
N ASP A 119 -16.46 7.78 -3.86
CA ASP A 119 -16.30 7.77 -5.31
C ASP A 119 -15.22 6.77 -5.77
N ASN A 120 -14.14 6.63 -4.98
CA ASN A 120 -13.05 5.66 -5.23
C ASN A 120 -13.51 4.19 -5.06
N LEU A 121 -14.61 3.94 -4.33
CA LEU A 121 -15.15 2.60 -4.08
C LEU A 121 -16.49 2.36 -4.79
N SER A 122 -16.94 3.26 -5.66
CA SER A 122 -18.20 3.17 -6.40
C SER A 122 -18.40 1.80 -7.04
N TYR A 123 -17.42 1.29 -7.79
CA TYR A 123 -17.47 -0.06 -8.39
C TYR A 123 -17.81 -1.16 -7.37
N PHE A 124 -17.26 -1.10 -6.16
CA PHE A 124 -17.53 -2.10 -5.13
C PHE A 124 -18.96 -2.04 -4.61
N PHE A 125 -19.49 -0.85 -4.37
CA PHE A 125 -20.85 -0.70 -3.85
C PHE A 125 -21.91 -0.90 -4.93
N ASP A 126 -21.66 -0.44 -6.16
CA ASP A 126 -22.59 -0.54 -7.28
C ASP A 126 -22.64 -1.96 -7.89
N HIS A 127 -21.51 -2.67 -7.89
CA HIS A 127 -21.35 -4.00 -8.50
C HIS A 127 -20.75 -5.03 -7.53
N THR A 128 -21.25 -5.10 -6.29
CA THR A 128 -20.63 -5.85 -5.18
C THR A 128 -20.27 -7.30 -5.50
N GLN A 129 -21.13 -8.05 -6.20
CA GLN A 129 -20.86 -9.46 -6.50
C GLN A 129 -19.63 -9.61 -7.42
N ASP A 130 -19.59 -8.84 -8.51
CA ASP A 130 -18.48 -8.85 -9.46
C ASP A 130 -17.22 -8.28 -8.82
N ALA A 131 -17.36 -7.21 -8.05
CA ALA A 131 -16.25 -6.57 -7.36
C ALA A 131 -15.60 -7.47 -6.30
N LEU A 132 -16.37 -8.34 -5.62
CA LEU A 132 -15.81 -9.35 -4.70
C LEU A 132 -14.93 -10.36 -5.44
N LEU A 133 -15.39 -10.88 -6.59
CA LEU A 133 -14.60 -11.78 -7.43
C LEU A 133 -13.36 -11.07 -8.00
N ALA A 134 -13.52 -9.83 -8.44
CA ALA A 134 -12.43 -9.00 -8.96
C ALA A 134 -11.40 -8.67 -7.87
N LEU A 135 -11.82 -8.41 -6.63
CA LEU A 135 -10.95 -8.16 -5.48
C LEU A 135 -10.12 -9.40 -5.13
N VAL A 136 -10.77 -10.56 -5.00
CA VAL A 136 -10.11 -11.84 -4.68
C VAL A 136 -9.12 -12.24 -5.79
N SER A 137 -9.44 -11.94 -7.05
CA SER A 137 -8.56 -12.19 -8.19
C SER A 137 -7.54 -11.07 -8.46
N LEU A 138 -7.53 -10.01 -7.64
CA LEU A 138 -6.69 -8.81 -7.79
C LEU A 138 -6.88 -8.05 -9.13
N LYS A 139 -8.01 -8.26 -9.82
CA LYS A 139 -8.45 -7.43 -10.96
C LYS A 139 -9.03 -6.09 -10.49
N TYR A 140 -9.54 -6.06 -9.26
CA TYR A 140 -9.96 -4.85 -8.60
C TYR A 140 -9.04 -4.56 -7.41
N VAL A 141 -8.28 -3.48 -7.51
CA VAL A 141 -7.33 -3.03 -6.49
C VAL A 141 -7.58 -1.55 -6.21
N PRO A 142 -8.41 -1.24 -5.20
CA PRO A 142 -8.70 0.14 -4.83
C PRO A 142 -7.44 0.95 -4.52
N ASN A 143 -7.51 2.25 -4.78
CA ASN A 143 -6.52 3.20 -4.27
C ASN A 143 -6.38 3.06 -2.75
N PHE A 144 -5.27 3.53 -2.18
CA PHE A 144 -4.97 3.53 -0.73
C PHE A 144 -4.40 2.21 -0.16
N ILE A 145 -4.59 1.06 -0.85
CA ILE A 145 -4.16 -0.28 -0.36
C ILE A 145 -3.36 -1.09 -1.41
N ASP A 146 -3.05 -0.47 -2.53
CA ASP A 146 -2.51 -1.02 -3.77
C ASP A 146 -1.03 -1.44 -3.68
N ILE A 147 -0.29 -0.94 -2.69
CA ILE A 147 1.09 -1.38 -2.45
C ILE A 147 1.17 -2.86 -2.04
N LEU A 148 0.14 -3.41 -1.37
CA LEU A 148 0.15 -4.79 -0.89
C LEU A 148 0.07 -5.82 -2.02
N PRO A 149 -0.86 -5.70 -3.00
CA PRO A 149 -0.85 -6.54 -4.21
C PRO A 149 0.46 -6.47 -4.99
N MET A 150 1.08 -5.29 -5.10
CA MET A 150 2.39 -5.15 -5.73
C MET A 150 3.44 -6.04 -5.02
N TYR A 151 3.52 -6.02 -3.69
CA TYR A 151 4.41 -6.91 -2.94
C TYR A 151 4.13 -8.39 -3.19
N LEU A 152 2.87 -8.79 -3.34
CA LEU A 152 2.49 -10.16 -3.62
C LEU A 152 3.15 -10.63 -4.93
N VAL A 153 3.00 -9.86 -6.01
CA VAL A 153 3.57 -10.18 -7.33
C VAL A 153 5.10 -10.26 -7.27
N ILE A 154 5.74 -9.26 -6.67
CA ILE A 154 7.21 -9.20 -6.58
C ILE A 154 7.76 -10.37 -5.76
N MET A 155 7.10 -10.72 -4.64
CA MET A 155 7.49 -11.85 -3.81
C MET A 155 7.35 -13.19 -4.53
N LEU A 156 6.36 -13.34 -5.42
CA LEU A 156 6.21 -14.56 -6.23
C LEU A 156 7.37 -14.75 -7.23
N TRP A 157 8.02 -13.68 -7.69
CA TRP A 157 9.24 -13.77 -8.51
C TRP A 157 10.50 -14.07 -7.70
N LEU A 158 10.46 -13.94 -6.37
CA LEU A 158 11.63 -14.12 -5.51
C LEU A 158 12.35 -15.48 -5.68
N PRO A 159 11.64 -16.63 -5.71
CA PRO A 159 12.30 -17.93 -5.88
C PRO A 159 13.02 -18.04 -7.23
N MET A 160 12.40 -17.52 -8.30
CA MET A 160 12.99 -17.50 -9.65
C MET A 160 14.22 -16.62 -9.71
N VAL A 161 14.16 -15.38 -9.21
CA VAL A 161 15.31 -14.46 -9.20
C VAL A 161 16.45 -15.00 -8.33
N TRP A 162 16.11 -15.64 -7.22
CA TRP A 162 17.09 -16.33 -6.40
C TRP A 162 17.73 -17.50 -7.15
N ALA A 163 16.96 -18.32 -7.88
CA ALA A 163 17.49 -19.42 -8.69
C ALA A 163 18.44 -18.91 -9.79
N LEU A 164 18.09 -17.83 -10.48
CA LEU A 164 18.98 -17.17 -11.47
C LEU A 164 20.31 -16.74 -10.84
N SER A 165 20.28 -16.24 -9.61
CA SER A 165 21.49 -15.84 -8.87
C SER A 165 22.45 -17.00 -8.56
N ARG A 166 21.95 -18.25 -8.58
CA ARG A 166 22.76 -19.46 -8.40
C ARG A 166 23.54 -19.83 -9.65
N ILE A 167 23.06 -19.44 -10.82
CA ILE A 167 23.79 -19.56 -12.09
C ILE A 167 24.80 -18.42 -12.17
N HIS A 168 24.32 -17.17 -12.10
CA HIS A 168 25.17 -15.98 -12.10
C HIS A 168 24.43 -14.79 -11.49
N ARG A 169 25.08 -14.04 -10.59
CA ARG A 169 24.47 -12.87 -9.93
C ARG A 169 24.00 -11.80 -10.94
N GLY A 170 24.74 -11.66 -12.04
CA GLY A 170 24.38 -10.77 -13.14
C GLY A 170 23.08 -11.17 -13.84
N LEU A 171 22.70 -12.45 -13.88
CA LEU A 171 21.41 -12.87 -14.47
C LEU A 171 20.23 -12.42 -13.60
N ALA A 172 20.37 -12.46 -12.28
CA ALA A 172 19.33 -11.97 -11.37
C ALA A 172 19.13 -10.45 -11.51
N VAL A 173 20.23 -9.69 -11.64
CA VAL A 173 20.17 -8.24 -11.90
C VAL A 173 19.61 -7.96 -13.29
N LEU A 174 20.08 -8.68 -14.32
CA LEU A 174 19.61 -8.51 -15.69
C LEU A 174 18.12 -8.81 -15.80
N PHE A 175 17.60 -9.85 -15.14
CA PHE A 175 16.17 -10.11 -15.09
C PHE A 175 15.37 -8.89 -14.60
N SER A 176 15.79 -8.31 -13.48
CA SER A 176 15.12 -7.14 -12.91
C SER A 176 15.20 -5.92 -13.83
N VAL A 177 16.37 -5.64 -14.42
CA VAL A 177 16.54 -4.51 -15.35
C VAL A 177 15.75 -4.73 -16.65
N SER A 178 15.76 -5.94 -17.20
CA SER A 178 15.03 -6.27 -18.42
C SER A 178 13.53 -6.20 -18.23
N LEU A 179 13.02 -6.61 -17.07
CA LEU A 179 11.59 -6.50 -16.75
C LEU A 179 11.14 -5.04 -16.62
N TYR A 180 11.95 -4.19 -15.98
CA TYR A 180 11.72 -2.75 -15.89
C TYR A 180 11.74 -2.08 -17.28
N ALA A 181 12.78 -2.36 -18.08
CA ALA A 181 12.89 -1.80 -19.43
C ALA A 181 11.77 -2.30 -20.35
N GLY A 182 11.40 -3.57 -20.24
CA GLY A 182 10.28 -4.17 -20.97
C GLY A 182 8.95 -3.52 -20.62
N ALA A 183 8.69 -3.24 -19.33
CA ALA A 183 7.48 -2.56 -18.91
C ALA A 183 7.35 -1.16 -19.54
N HIS A 184 8.43 -0.36 -19.55
CA HIS A 184 8.43 0.95 -20.20
C HIS A 184 8.32 0.87 -21.72
N TYR A 185 8.97 -0.10 -22.37
CA TYR A 185 9.00 -0.20 -23.83
C TYR A 185 7.70 -0.78 -24.41
N PHE A 186 7.13 -1.79 -23.75
CA PHE A 186 5.93 -2.49 -24.22
C PHE A 186 4.63 -2.03 -23.53
N GLY A 187 4.70 -1.16 -22.53
CA GLY A 187 3.53 -0.69 -21.78
C GLY A 187 2.86 -1.80 -20.96
N TRP A 188 3.65 -2.62 -20.25
CA TRP A 188 3.08 -3.72 -19.46
C TRP A 188 2.37 -3.23 -18.21
N GLU A 189 1.05 -3.34 -18.23
CA GLU A 189 0.17 -2.93 -17.12
C GLU A 189 -0.70 -4.07 -16.61
N LEU A 190 -1.15 -3.92 -15.37
CA LEU A 190 -2.21 -4.75 -14.78
C LEU A 190 -3.45 -3.89 -14.55
N THR A 191 -4.63 -4.43 -14.84
CA THR A 191 -5.91 -3.75 -14.57
C THR A 191 -6.20 -3.76 -13.06
N ALA A 192 -6.52 -2.58 -12.51
CA ALA A 192 -6.93 -2.34 -11.13
C ALA A 192 -8.41 -1.97 -10.99
N ASP A 193 -9.08 -1.59 -12.08
CA ASP A 193 -10.52 -1.36 -12.14
C ASP A 193 -11.04 -1.88 -13.48
N PRO A 194 -11.91 -2.92 -13.49
CA PRO A 194 -12.40 -3.51 -14.72
C PRO A 194 -13.43 -2.65 -15.46
N ILE A 195 -14.04 -1.65 -14.83
CA ILE A 195 -15.01 -0.76 -15.47
C ILE A 195 -14.30 0.40 -16.16
N ASN A 196 -13.42 1.09 -15.43
CA ASN A 196 -12.79 2.31 -15.91
C ASN A 196 -11.42 2.06 -16.58
N ASN A 197 -11.01 0.79 -16.71
CA ASN A 197 -9.69 0.37 -17.20
C ASN A 197 -8.52 1.03 -16.44
N ARG A 198 -8.74 1.45 -15.19
CA ARG A 198 -7.67 1.99 -14.35
C ARG A 198 -6.62 0.91 -14.17
N VAL A 199 -5.35 1.28 -14.32
CA VAL A 199 -4.22 0.38 -14.12
C VAL A 199 -3.74 0.39 -12.66
N TRP A 200 -2.92 -0.58 -12.28
CA TRP A 200 -2.30 -0.62 -10.96
C TRP A 200 -1.43 0.61 -10.76
N TYR A 201 -1.71 1.36 -9.69
CA TYR A 201 -0.93 2.55 -9.39
C TYR A 201 0.52 2.18 -9.05
N PHE A 202 0.78 1.15 -8.24
CA PHE A 202 2.13 0.57 -8.16
C PHE A 202 2.34 -0.54 -9.20
N ASN A 203 2.89 -0.21 -10.38
CA ASN A 203 3.17 -1.22 -11.40
C ASN A 203 4.27 -2.21 -10.92
N PRO A 204 3.96 -3.50 -10.72
CA PRO A 204 4.90 -4.46 -10.17
C PRO A 204 6.08 -4.76 -11.10
N PHE A 205 5.92 -4.64 -12.42
CA PHE A 205 7.00 -4.84 -13.38
C PHE A 205 8.09 -3.78 -13.26
N CYS A 206 7.71 -2.57 -12.81
CA CYS A 206 8.63 -1.48 -12.57
C CYS A 206 9.17 -1.49 -11.12
N TRP A 207 8.28 -1.52 -10.13
CA TRP A 207 8.64 -1.39 -8.72
C TRP A 207 9.48 -2.55 -8.15
N GLN A 208 9.44 -3.72 -8.79
CA GLN A 208 10.36 -4.82 -8.51
C GLN A 208 11.83 -4.39 -8.60
N LEU A 209 12.17 -3.37 -9.41
CA LEU A 209 13.54 -2.85 -9.51
C LEU A 209 14.05 -2.36 -8.15
N VAL A 210 13.26 -1.56 -7.42
CA VAL A 210 13.62 -1.06 -6.08
C VAL A 210 13.75 -2.22 -5.10
N PHE A 211 12.81 -3.16 -5.13
CA PHE A 211 12.82 -4.33 -4.26
C PHE A 211 14.07 -5.19 -4.47
N PHE A 212 14.36 -5.56 -5.73
CA PHE A 212 15.51 -6.40 -6.03
C PHE A 212 16.84 -5.66 -5.91
N THR A 213 16.86 -4.33 -6.00
CA THR A 213 18.01 -3.51 -5.60
C THR A 213 18.32 -3.71 -4.11
N GLY A 214 17.31 -3.58 -3.25
CA GLY A 214 17.43 -3.85 -1.82
C GLY A 214 17.85 -5.30 -1.54
N PHE A 215 17.25 -6.26 -2.26
CA PHE A 215 17.59 -7.67 -2.16
C PHE A 215 19.05 -7.96 -2.56
N ALA A 216 19.53 -7.32 -3.64
CA ALA A 216 20.88 -7.49 -4.14
C ALA A 216 21.92 -6.95 -3.15
N PHE A 217 21.68 -5.82 -2.50
CA PHE A 217 22.54 -5.34 -1.40
C PHE A 217 22.47 -6.27 -0.18
N GLY A 218 21.26 -6.67 0.25
CA GLY A 218 21.08 -7.55 1.41
C GLY A 218 21.68 -8.95 1.22
N SER A 219 21.74 -9.42 -0.03
CA SER A 219 22.35 -10.71 -0.41
C SER A 219 23.85 -10.62 -0.69
N GLY A 220 24.43 -9.41 -0.74
CA GLY A 220 25.83 -9.19 -1.12
C GLY A 220 26.12 -9.44 -2.60
N TRP A 221 25.11 -9.31 -3.47
CA TRP A 221 25.29 -9.39 -4.93
C TRP A 221 25.89 -8.10 -5.49
N LEU A 222 25.45 -6.96 -4.96
CA LEU A 222 25.98 -5.64 -5.26
C LEU A 222 26.84 -5.15 -4.09
N PRO A 223 28.03 -4.58 -4.35
CA PRO A 223 28.86 -4.01 -3.31
C PRO A 223 28.21 -2.72 -2.78
N ILE A 224 28.17 -2.56 -1.45
CA ILE A 224 27.72 -1.30 -0.85
C ILE A 224 28.77 -0.23 -1.15
N PRO A 225 28.40 0.91 -1.80
CA PRO A 225 29.36 1.94 -2.12
C PRO A 225 30.09 2.49 -0.87
N PRO A 226 31.43 2.61 -0.90
CA PRO A 226 32.16 3.27 0.18
C PRO A 226 31.86 4.77 0.18
N PHE A 227 32.24 5.44 1.28
CA PHE A 227 32.17 6.90 1.34
C PHE A 227 33.18 7.50 0.34
N SER A 228 32.71 8.39 -0.53
CA SER A 228 33.58 9.22 -1.36
C SER A 228 33.02 10.65 -1.43
N ARG A 229 33.90 11.64 -1.28
CA ARG A 229 33.51 13.05 -1.38
C ARG A 229 32.91 13.41 -2.76
N PRO A 230 33.47 12.93 -3.89
CA PRO A 230 32.89 13.22 -5.20
C PRO A 230 31.48 12.66 -5.35
N LEU A 231 31.24 11.40 -4.94
CA LEU A 231 29.91 10.80 -5.02
C LEU A 231 28.92 11.49 -4.08
N MET A 232 29.36 11.88 -2.88
CA MET A 232 28.51 12.65 -1.95
C MET A 232 28.07 13.97 -2.58
N TRP A 233 28.99 14.73 -3.18
CA TRP A 233 28.64 15.99 -3.85
C TRP A 233 27.78 15.77 -5.09
N LEU A 234 28.00 14.69 -5.85
CA LEU A 234 27.15 14.33 -6.98
C LEU A 234 25.72 14.00 -6.53
N CYS A 235 25.56 13.14 -5.51
CA CYS A 235 24.25 12.81 -4.95
C CYS A 235 23.56 14.05 -4.36
N LEU A 236 24.30 14.93 -3.69
CA LEU A 236 23.74 16.17 -3.15
C LEU A 236 23.31 17.12 -4.27
N ALA A 237 24.15 17.33 -5.29
CA ALA A 237 23.81 18.16 -6.44
C ALA A 237 22.57 17.62 -7.16
N TYR A 238 22.47 16.30 -7.32
CA TYR A 238 21.30 15.66 -7.92
C TYR A 238 20.03 15.83 -7.07
N ALA A 239 20.11 15.68 -5.74
CA ALA A 239 18.98 15.92 -4.85
C ALA A 239 18.51 17.39 -4.91
N VAL A 240 19.45 18.36 -4.90
CA VAL A 240 19.13 19.79 -5.06
C VAL A 240 18.51 20.07 -6.43
N PHE A 241 18.99 19.42 -7.49
CA PHE A 241 18.41 19.53 -8.83
C PHE A 241 16.98 19.00 -8.90
N CYS A 242 16.69 17.89 -8.22
CA CYS A 242 15.36 17.30 -8.18
C CYS A 242 14.35 18.06 -7.30
N TYR A 243 14.82 18.81 -6.29
CA TYR A 243 13.96 19.56 -5.37
C TYR A 243 12.88 20.41 -6.04
N PRO A 244 13.19 21.32 -6.99
CA PRO A 244 12.17 22.15 -7.61
C PRO A 244 11.16 21.34 -8.43
N LEU A 245 11.54 20.17 -8.98
CA LEU A 245 10.68 19.35 -9.85
C LEU A 245 9.41 18.84 -9.14
N GLU A 246 9.42 18.76 -7.80
CA GLU A 246 8.30 18.21 -7.02
C GLU A 246 7.83 19.15 -5.91
N ASN A 247 8.39 20.36 -5.88
CA ASN A 247 7.98 21.40 -4.95
C ASN A 247 6.81 22.21 -5.53
N ALA A 248 5.72 22.32 -4.77
CA ALA A 248 4.53 23.09 -5.13
C ALA A 248 4.82 24.56 -5.48
N PHE A 249 5.83 25.16 -4.85
CA PHE A 249 6.24 26.53 -5.18
C PHE A 249 6.71 26.68 -6.62
N GLY A 250 7.27 25.62 -7.22
CA GLY A 250 7.76 25.61 -8.59
C GLY A 250 6.60 25.62 -9.60
N TYR A 251 5.77 24.57 -9.62
CA TYR A 251 4.78 24.41 -10.68
C TYR A 251 3.52 25.28 -10.51
N ASP A 252 3.08 25.58 -9.28
CA ASP A 252 1.85 26.38 -9.07
C ASP A 252 2.04 27.87 -9.37
N ARG A 253 3.29 28.38 -9.30
CA ARG A 253 3.57 29.82 -9.42
C ARG A 253 4.36 30.20 -10.67
N LEU A 254 5.00 29.24 -11.34
CA LEU A 254 5.84 29.48 -12.50
C LEU A 254 5.37 28.61 -13.69
N PRO A 255 4.50 29.13 -14.58
CA PRO A 255 3.97 28.36 -15.71
C PRO A 255 5.05 27.75 -16.61
N TRP A 256 6.17 28.47 -16.82
CA TRP A 256 7.30 27.96 -17.60
C TRP A 256 7.97 26.75 -16.94
N PHE A 257 7.98 26.70 -15.61
CA PHE A 257 8.57 25.60 -14.87
C PHE A 257 7.63 24.38 -14.85
N ALA A 258 6.31 24.60 -14.77
CA ALA A 258 5.32 23.55 -14.94
C ALA A 258 5.45 22.88 -16.31
N ALA A 259 5.51 23.67 -17.40
CA ALA A 259 5.71 23.17 -18.75
C ALA A 259 7.07 22.45 -18.92
N PHE A 260 8.12 22.95 -18.26
CA PHE A 260 9.41 22.24 -18.20
C PHE A 260 9.25 20.88 -17.50
N ARG A 261 8.66 20.84 -16.30
CA ARG A 261 8.45 19.60 -15.53
C ARG A 261 7.64 18.56 -16.31
N GLU A 262 6.60 18.98 -17.02
CA GLU A 262 5.74 18.11 -17.83
C GLU A 262 6.56 17.28 -18.83
N GLN A 263 7.59 17.87 -19.46
CA GLN A 263 8.49 17.15 -20.36
C GLN A 263 9.29 16.02 -19.68
N TRP A 264 9.48 16.11 -18.36
CA TRP A 264 10.21 15.13 -17.55
C TRP A 264 9.27 14.23 -16.75
N GLU A 265 7.94 14.41 -16.83
CA GLU A 265 6.97 13.65 -16.05
C GLU A 265 7.16 12.12 -16.19
N PRO A 266 7.37 11.54 -17.38
CA PRO A 266 7.58 10.09 -17.50
C PRO A 266 8.81 9.58 -16.72
N LEU A 267 9.81 10.44 -16.50
CA LEU A 267 11.03 10.11 -15.76
C LEU A 267 10.88 10.33 -14.25
N LEU A 268 9.84 11.05 -13.82
CA LEU A 268 9.50 11.35 -12.43
C LEU A 268 8.31 10.52 -11.92
N ASP A 269 7.55 9.93 -12.84
CA ASP A 269 6.30 9.23 -12.56
C ASP A 269 6.45 8.20 -11.44
N LYS A 270 5.46 8.18 -10.56
CA LYS A 270 5.44 7.28 -9.42
C LYS A 270 4.94 5.90 -9.83
N SER A 271 3.97 5.84 -10.73
CA SER A 271 3.29 4.57 -11.02
C SER A 271 4.21 3.55 -11.68
N HIS A 272 4.96 4.01 -12.68
CA HIS A 272 5.91 3.23 -13.46
C HIS A 272 7.35 3.35 -12.93
N LEU A 273 7.55 3.98 -11.75
CA LEU A 273 8.87 4.22 -11.17
C LEU A 273 9.84 4.85 -12.19
N GLY A 274 9.61 6.12 -12.51
CA GLY A 274 10.48 6.87 -13.41
C GLY A 274 11.95 6.81 -13.01
N ILE A 275 12.85 6.74 -13.99
CA ILE A 275 14.28 6.52 -13.72
C ILE A 275 14.90 7.63 -12.87
N MET A 276 14.45 8.88 -13.01
CA MET A 276 14.95 9.99 -12.19
C MET A 276 14.50 9.86 -10.74
N ARG A 277 13.27 9.38 -10.51
CA ARG A 277 12.74 9.03 -9.19
C ARG A 277 13.57 7.92 -8.54
N TYR A 278 13.87 6.86 -9.28
CA TYR A 278 14.72 5.76 -8.80
C TYR A 278 16.14 6.24 -8.44
N LEU A 279 16.77 7.03 -9.31
CA LEU A 279 18.10 7.61 -9.04
C LEU A 279 18.09 8.57 -7.85
N HIS A 280 17.00 9.32 -7.67
CA HIS A 280 16.84 10.22 -6.54
C HIS A 280 16.76 9.45 -5.23
N PHE A 281 15.98 8.36 -5.21
CA PHE A 281 15.94 7.44 -4.09
C PHE A 281 17.32 6.89 -3.72
N LEU A 282 18.12 6.46 -4.71
CA LEU A 282 19.48 5.96 -4.48
C LEU A 282 20.42 7.04 -3.94
N ALA A 283 20.34 8.26 -4.49
CA ALA A 283 21.12 9.40 -4.03
C ALA A 283 20.79 9.75 -2.56
N MET A 284 19.50 9.84 -2.23
CA MET A 284 19.04 10.10 -0.86
C MET A 284 19.46 8.98 0.11
N THR A 285 19.36 7.73 -0.31
CA THR A 285 19.82 6.57 0.48
C THR A 285 21.32 6.63 0.74
N TYR A 286 22.13 6.99 -0.27
CA TYR A 286 23.57 7.18 -0.11
C TYR A 286 23.89 8.28 0.90
N LEU A 287 23.27 9.46 0.75
CA LEU A 287 23.46 10.60 1.65
C LEU A 287 23.06 10.26 3.10
N ALA A 288 21.87 9.71 3.30
CA ALA A 288 21.37 9.32 4.61
C ALA A 288 22.26 8.26 5.27
N SER A 289 22.68 7.24 4.52
CA SER A 289 23.55 6.18 5.04
C SER A 289 24.91 6.73 5.51
N ASN A 290 25.48 7.71 4.78
CA ASN A 290 26.75 8.32 5.13
C ASN A 290 26.67 9.22 6.36
N CYS A 291 25.58 9.97 6.52
CA CYS A 291 25.33 10.76 7.72
C CYS A 291 25.27 9.87 8.97
N LEU A 292 24.57 8.75 8.89
CA LEU A 292 24.35 7.86 10.04
C LEU A 292 25.56 7.00 10.39
N ARG A 293 26.40 6.63 9.40
CA ARG A 293 27.69 5.94 9.65
C ARG A 293 28.60 6.69 10.61
N LYS A 294 28.50 8.03 10.67
CA LYS A 294 29.32 8.88 11.55
C LYS A 294 28.89 8.83 13.02
N HIS A 295 27.69 8.32 13.34
CA HIS A 295 27.11 8.41 14.68
C HIS A 295 26.72 7.04 15.27
N PRO A 296 27.64 6.10 15.48
CA PRO A 296 27.33 4.68 15.75
C PRO A 296 26.38 4.40 16.94
N ARG A 297 26.17 5.35 17.85
CA ARG A 297 25.26 5.24 19.00
C ARG A 297 23.86 5.82 18.77
N TRP A 298 23.54 6.34 17.57
CA TRP A 298 22.27 7.01 17.30
C TRP A 298 21.04 6.11 17.55
N LEU A 299 21.19 4.80 17.33
CA LEU A 299 20.17 3.77 17.57
C LEU A 299 19.90 3.50 19.07
N GLN A 300 20.74 3.97 19.99
CA GLN A 300 20.57 3.76 21.44
C GLN A 300 19.66 4.82 22.08
N SER A 301 19.23 5.84 21.32
CA SER A 301 18.34 6.88 21.83
C SER A 301 16.91 6.37 22.05
N ALA A 302 16.21 6.95 23.03
CA ALA A 302 14.81 6.62 23.30
C ALA A 302 13.91 6.90 22.09
N ALA A 303 14.18 8.00 21.37
CA ALA A 303 13.49 8.34 20.13
C ALA A 303 13.68 7.26 19.06
N ALA A 304 14.91 6.80 18.81
CA ALA A 304 15.16 5.69 17.89
C ALA A 304 14.41 4.42 18.31
N GLY A 305 14.31 4.15 19.61
CA GLY A 305 13.53 3.04 20.16
C GLY A 305 12.05 3.05 19.75
N GLN A 306 11.42 4.23 19.63
CA GLN A 306 10.02 4.36 19.20
C GLN A 306 9.86 3.97 17.72
N PHE A 307 10.73 4.48 16.83
CA PHE A 307 10.72 4.09 15.42
C PHE A 307 11.05 2.61 15.22
N ILE A 308 12.02 2.08 15.98
CA ILE A 308 12.32 0.65 15.97
C ILE A 308 11.05 -0.12 16.31
N ALA A 309 10.36 0.23 17.40
CA ALA A 309 9.13 -0.47 17.82
C ALA A 309 8.07 -0.54 16.72
N LEU A 310 7.88 0.54 15.95
CA LEU A 310 6.99 0.56 14.78
C LEU A 310 7.46 -0.42 13.68
N GLY A 311 8.74 -0.38 13.31
CA GLY A 311 9.30 -1.22 12.24
C GLY A 311 9.37 -2.72 12.57
N GLN A 312 9.69 -3.05 13.84
CA GLN A 312 8.93 -3.98 14.67
C GLN A 312 7.91 -4.87 13.97
N GLN A 313 6.77 -4.23 13.76
CA GLN A 313 5.44 -4.76 13.49
C GLN A 313 4.90 -4.14 12.20
N SER A 314 5.75 -4.06 11.16
CA SER A 314 5.46 -3.18 10.03
C SER A 314 4.12 -3.45 9.33
N LEU A 315 3.68 -4.71 9.24
CA LEU A 315 2.44 -5.06 8.54
C LEU A 315 1.19 -4.65 9.36
N PRO A 316 1.04 -5.06 10.64
CA PRO A 316 -0.03 -4.53 11.50
C PRO A 316 -0.07 -3.02 11.59
N ILE A 317 1.09 -2.37 11.71
CA ILE A 317 1.19 -0.91 11.85
C ILE A 317 0.90 -0.20 10.53
N PHE A 318 1.25 -0.80 9.38
CA PHE A 318 0.80 -0.31 8.08
C PHE A 318 -0.72 -0.33 7.99
N MET A 319 -1.36 -1.47 8.28
CA MET A 319 -2.83 -1.59 8.22
C MET A 319 -3.52 -0.57 9.13
N LEU A 320 -3.07 -0.46 10.40
CA LEU A 320 -3.61 0.52 11.34
C LEU A 320 -3.37 1.96 10.87
N GLY A 321 -2.16 2.26 10.40
CA GLY A 321 -1.79 3.57 9.89
C GLY A 321 -2.66 3.98 8.70
N THR A 322 -2.94 3.06 7.76
CA THR A 322 -3.87 3.30 6.65
C THR A 322 -5.26 3.65 7.17
N CYS A 323 -5.82 2.89 8.12
CA CYS A 323 -7.12 3.22 8.73
C CYS A 323 -7.13 4.60 9.39
N LEU A 324 -6.11 4.91 10.18
CA LEU A 324 -6.01 6.17 10.89
C LEU A 324 -5.77 7.35 9.94
N SER A 325 -5.09 7.13 8.81
CA SER A 325 -4.89 8.16 7.79
C SER A 325 -6.19 8.52 7.10
N PHE A 326 -7.02 7.51 6.78
CA PHE A 326 -8.37 7.73 6.26
C PHE A 326 -9.22 8.55 7.24
N LEU A 327 -9.32 8.12 8.50
CA LEU A 327 -10.07 8.84 9.53
C LEU A 327 -9.51 10.24 9.78
N GLY A 328 -8.18 10.40 9.77
CA GLY A 328 -7.55 11.71 9.86
C GLY A 328 -7.93 12.62 8.69
N GLY A 329 -8.03 12.08 7.48
CA GLY A 329 -8.51 12.81 6.31
C GLY A 329 -9.94 13.31 6.48
N VAL A 330 -10.84 12.45 6.95
CA VAL A 330 -12.23 12.81 7.28
C VAL A 330 -12.28 13.94 8.32
N LEU A 331 -11.44 13.87 9.36
CA LEU A 331 -11.39 14.88 10.42
C LEU A 331 -10.81 16.23 9.96
N LEU A 332 -10.00 16.24 8.91
CA LEU A 332 -9.36 17.45 8.38
C LEU A 332 -10.08 18.02 7.14
N ASP A 333 -11.10 17.32 6.63
CA ASP A 333 -11.86 17.75 5.47
C ASP A 333 -12.65 19.04 5.79
N GLY A 334 -12.69 19.96 4.83
CA GLY A 334 -13.42 21.24 4.96
C GLY A 334 -12.79 22.32 5.85
N GLU A 335 -11.82 22.01 6.71
CA GLU A 335 -11.29 22.98 7.69
C GLU A 335 -10.10 23.83 7.23
N ASN A 336 -9.49 23.53 6.06
CA ASN A 336 -8.18 24.08 5.63
C ASN A 336 -7.19 24.21 6.81
N PRO A 337 -6.97 23.11 7.55
CA PRO A 337 -6.30 23.19 8.84
C PRO A 337 -4.84 23.65 8.68
N GLY A 338 -4.39 24.54 9.56
CA GLY A 338 -2.98 24.90 9.67
C GLY A 338 -2.16 23.79 10.33
N LEU A 339 -0.83 23.94 10.35
CA LEU A 339 0.07 22.98 11.00
C LEU A 339 -0.25 22.71 12.47
N ILE A 340 -0.69 23.74 13.18
CA ILE A 340 -1.02 23.66 14.62
C ILE A 340 -2.38 23.00 14.80
N ASP A 341 -3.37 23.37 13.97
CA ASP A 341 -4.74 22.85 14.05
C ASP A 341 -4.79 21.36 13.72
N SER A 342 -3.99 20.89 12.76
CA SER A 342 -3.89 19.46 12.44
C SER A 342 -2.95 18.67 13.37
N ALA A 343 -2.25 19.33 14.30
CA ALA A 343 -1.24 18.67 15.13
C ALA A 343 -1.84 17.57 16.01
N TRP A 344 -3.04 17.78 16.56
CA TRP A 344 -3.67 16.80 17.44
C TRP A 344 -4.04 15.51 16.67
N VAL A 345 -4.50 15.60 15.41
CA VAL A 345 -4.81 14.43 14.56
C VAL A 345 -3.55 13.63 14.29
N ASN A 346 -2.48 14.31 13.88
CA ASN A 346 -1.18 13.68 13.62
C ASN A 346 -0.62 13.02 14.88
N LEU A 347 -0.56 13.74 16.01
CA LEU A 347 -0.01 13.23 17.27
C LEU A 347 -0.86 12.09 17.85
N ALA A 348 -2.18 12.16 17.75
CA ALA A 348 -3.07 11.08 18.18
C ALA A 348 -2.85 9.82 17.33
N GLY A 349 -2.82 9.96 16.00
CA GLY A 349 -2.58 8.82 15.09
C GLY A 349 -1.21 8.18 15.32
N LEU A 350 -0.15 8.98 15.45
CA LEU A 350 1.21 8.49 15.77
C LEU A 350 1.28 7.83 17.15
N GLY A 351 0.58 8.41 18.14
CA GLY A 351 0.47 7.85 19.48
C GLY A 351 -0.21 6.48 19.49
N LEU A 352 -1.32 6.34 18.75
CA LEU A 352 -2.05 5.07 18.60
C LEU A 352 -1.21 4.02 17.87
N MET A 353 -0.52 4.40 16.79
CA MET A 353 0.41 3.50 16.09
C MET A 353 1.52 3.01 17.02
N LEU A 354 2.12 3.90 17.82
CA LEU A 354 3.17 3.55 18.75
C LEU A 354 2.67 2.65 19.88
N LEU A 355 1.51 2.95 20.47
CA LEU A 355 0.86 2.13 21.49
C LEU A 355 0.58 0.72 20.96
N ALA A 356 -0.02 0.60 19.78
CA ALA A 356 -0.27 -0.68 19.12
C ALA A 356 1.04 -1.44 18.87
N ALA A 357 2.08 -0.78 18.39
CA ALA A 357 3.37 -1.40 18.15
C ALA A 357 4.02 -1.93 19.44
N GLN A 358 4.00 -1.14 20.51
CA GLN A 358 4.51 -1.55 21.82
C GLN A 358 3.71 -2.73 22.39
N LEU A 359 2.38 -2.69 22.26
CA LEU A 359 1.49 -3.77 22.69
C LEU A 359 1.80 -5.07 21.93
N LEU A 360 1.87 -5.02 20.60
CA LEU A 360 2.19 -6.18 19.77
C LEU A 360 3.59 -6.73 20.07
N ASN A 361 4.59 -5.86 20.24
CA ASN A 361 5.94 -6.27 20.63
C ASN A 361 5.97 -6.90 22.03
N TRP A 362 5.14 -6.43 22.96
CA TRP A 362 4.99 -7.04 24.28
C TRP A 362 4.31 -8.41 24.18
N LEU A 363 3.24 -8.55 23.39
CA LEU A 363 2.54 -9.82 23.14
C LEU A 363 3.46 -10.86 22.48
N ASP A 364 4.31 -10.47 21.54
CA ASP A 364 5.29 -11.35 20.87
C ASP A 364 6.32 -11.95 21.85
N ARG A 365 6.61 -11.26 22.95
CA ARG A 365 7.47 -11.79 24.03
C ARG A 365 6.79 -12.87 24.86
N LYS A 366 5.49 -13.12 24.64
CA LYS A 366 4.68 -14.11 25.35
C LYS A 366 4.80 -13.93 26.87
N PRO A 367 4.36 -12.78 27.42
CA PRO A 367 4.57 -12.41 28.83
C PRO A 367 4.07 -13.50 29.79
N TRP A 368 3.02 -14.22 29.42
CA TRP A 368 2.48 -15.36 30.16
C TRP A 368 3.44 -16.55 30.31
N LYS A 369 4.46 -16.72 29.44
CA LYS A 369 5.48 -17.76 29.59
C LYS A 369 6.51 -17.45 30.69
N ASN A 370 6.74 -16.17 30.98
CA ASN A 370 7.69 -15.73 32.00
C ASN A 370 7.02 -15.50 33.37
N ALA A 371 5.68 -15.58 33.44
CA ALA A 371 4.91 -15.44 34.67
C ALA A 371 5.08 -16.64 35.64
N GLY A 372 5.56 -17.79 35.17
CA GLY A 372 5.74 -19.01 35.98
C GLY A 372 6.86 -18.96 37.04
N ASN A 373 7.69 -17.91 37.06
CA ASN A 373 8.70 -17.68 38.10
C ASN A 373 8.24 -16.69 39.18
N ALA A 374 7.03 -16.13 39.08
CA ALA A 374 6.44 -15.34 40.14
C ALA A 374 5.84 -16.28 41.19
N THR A 375 6.22 -16.06 42.45
CA THR A 375 5.73 -16.71 43.67
C THR A 375 4.23 -17.01 43.61
N ALA A 376 3.86 -18.21 44.09
CA ALA A 376 2.51 -18.77 44.14
C ALA A 376 1.38 -17.73 44.10
N PHE A 377 0.57 -17.81 43.03
CA PHE A 377 -0.63 -17.00 42.82
C PHE A 377 -1.55 -17.09 44.05
N SER A 378 -1.68 -16.00 44.81
CA SER A 378 -2.65 -15.90 45.91
C SER A 378 -4.03 -15.57 45.32
N LEU A 379 -4.97 -16.51 45.41
CA LEU A 379 -6.32 -16.38 44.87
C LEU A 379 -7.11 -15.23 45.52
N ASP A 380 -6.82 -14.90 46.78
CA ASP A 380 -7.63 -13.96 47.56
C ASP A 380 -7.34 -12.48 47.24
N THR A 381 -6.20 -12.16 46.62
CA THR A 381 -5.79 -10.76 46.37
C THR A 381 -6.17 -10.22 44.99
N GLU A 382 -6.51 -11.11 44.05
CA GLU A 382 -6.75 -10.75 42.63
C GLU A 382 -8.21 -10.95 42.18
N TRP A 383 -9.10 -11.47 43.03
CA TRP A 383 -10.53 -11.67 42.71
C TRP A 383 -11.24 -10.43 42.13
N PRO A 384 -11.04 -9.19 42.63
CA PRO A 384 -11.68 -8.02 42.04
C PRO A 384 -11.29 -7.80 40.57
N LYS A 385 -10.01 -8.03 40.24
CA LYS A 385 -9.50 -7.90 38.87
C LYS A 385 -10.00 -9.03 37.97
N GLN A 386 -10.10 -10.25 38.51
CA GLN A 386 -10.66 -11.40 37.81
C GLN A 386 -12.16 -11.23 37.54
N ALA A 387 -12.91 -10.70 38.51
CA ALA A 387 -14.32 -10.37 38.34
C ALA A 387 -14.52 -9.28 37.29
N MET A 388 -13.75 -8.19 37.33
CA MET A 388 -13.79 -7.15 36.29
C MET A 388 -13.44 -7.70 34.90
N LEU A 389 -12.44 -8.58 34.80
CA LEU A 389 -12.11 -9.26 33.55
C LEU A 389 -13.26 -10.15 33.08
N ALA A 390 -13.88 -10.93 33.97
CA ALA A 390 -15.01 -11.78 33.64
C ALA A 390 -16.23 -10.97 33.17
N PHE A 391 -16.54 -9.85 33.82
CA PHE A 391 -17.57 -8.91 33.37
C PHE A 391 -17.23 -8.28 32.02
N GLY A 392 -15.97 -7.89 31.81
CA GLY A 392 -15.51 -7.36 30.51
C GLY A 392 -15.62 -8.40 29.40
N LEU A 393 -15.24 -9.65 29.66
CA LEU A 393 -15.39 -10.76 28.72
C LEU A 393 -16.86 -11.08 28.44
N ALA A 394 -17.72 -11.08 29.46
CA ALA A 394 -19.16 -11.25 29.30
C ALA A 394 -19.80 -10.10 28.50
N PHE A 395 -19.35 -8.86 28.73
CA PHE A 395 -19.80 -7.73 27.92
C PHE A 395 -19.36 -7.87 26.47
N LEU A 396 -18.11 -8.29 26.21
CA LEU A 396 -17.60 -8.54 24.86
C LEU A 396 -18.35 -9.67 24.13
N THR A 397 -18.88 -10.66 24.83
CA THR A 397 -19.68 -11.74 24.22
C THR A 397 -21.14 -11.34 24.01
N ILE A 398 -21.70 -10.53 24.91
CA ILE A 398 -23.13 -10.14 24.88
C ILE A 398 -23.36 -8.93 23.98
N ALA A 399 -22.45 -7.96 23.93
CA ALA A 399 -22.64 -6.72 23.16
C ALA A 399 -22.91 -6.97 21.66
N PRO A 400 -22.19 -7.85 20.94
CA PRO A 400 -22.52 -8.16 19.54
C PRO A 400 -23.91 -8.79 19.36
N LEU A 401 -24.37 -9.59 20.33
CA LEU A 401 -25.69 -10.24 20.31
C LEU A 401 -26.82 -9.26 20.60
N LEU A 402 -26.56 -8.21 21.40
CA LEU A 402 -27.52 -7.12 21.63
C LEU A 402 -27.69 -6.25 20.38
N PHE A 403 -26.61 -6.01 19.62
CA PHE A 403 -26.70 -5.33 18.32
C PHE A 403 -27.49 -6.12 17.27
N LEU A 404 -27.50 -7.46 17.34
CA LEU A 404 -28.32 -8.31 16.46
C LEU A 404 -29.82 -8.29 16.80
N HIS A 405 -30.20 -7.96 18.03
CA HIS A 405 -31.61 -7.87 18.47
C HIS A 405 -32.20 -6.48 18.35
N ALA A 406 -31.37 -5.44 18.21
CA ALA A 406 -31.83 -4.15 17.73
C ALA A 406 -32.19 -4.30 16.26
N GLN A 407 -33.49 -4.39 15.95
CA GLN A 407 -34.02 -4.38 14.58
C GLN A 407 -33.33 -3.27 13.76
N PRO A 408 -32.96 -3.50 12.50
CA PRO A 408 -32.49 -2.42 11.66
C PRO A 408 -33.67 -1.44 11.49
N ALA A 409 -33.47 -0.18 11.87
CA ALA A 409 -34.19 0.91 11.22
C ALA A 409 -33.97 0.70 9.72
N ASP A 410 -35.04 0.68 8.91
CA ASP A 410 -35.03 0.43 7.47
C ASP A 410 -33.73 0.92 6.81
N ILE A 411 -32.75 0.03 6.66
CA ILE A 411 -31.64 0.22 5.73
C ILE A 411 -32.26 -0.14 4.40
N GLY A 412 -33.05 0.81 3.87
CA GLY A 412 -33.50 0.78 2.50
C GLY A 412 -32.27 0.85 1.62
N MET A 413 -31.66 -0.30 1.33
CA MET A 413 -30.97 -0.44 0.06
C MET A 413 -32.05 -0.22 -0.99
N ALA A 414 -32.05 0.96 -1.59
CA ALA A 414 -32.79 1.20 -2.81
C ALA A 414 -32.23 0.23 -3.84
N ALA A 415 -32.81 -0.96 -3.90
CA ALA A 415 -32.67 -1.83 -5.05
C ALA A 415 -33.23 -1.04 -6.22
N ALA A 416 -32.35 -0.49 -7.07
CA ALA A 416 -32.77 -0.05 -8.38
C ALA A 416 -33.47 -1.25 -9.05
N PRO A 417 -34.71 -1.09 -9.55
CA PRO A 417 -35.41 -2.20 -10.18
C PRO A 417 -34.58 -2.70 -11.35
N ILE A 418 -34.30 -4.01 -11.35
CA ILE A 418 -33.75 -4.70 -12.52
C ILE A 418 -34.77 -4.49 -13.65
N PRO A 419 -34.40 -3.93 -14.81
CA PRO A 419 -35.32 -3.84 -15.93
C PRO A 419 -35.66 -5.28 -16.36
N GLU A 420 -36.92 -5.69 -16.21
CA GLU A 420 -37.38 -6.92 -16.86
C GLU A 420 -37.21 -6.73 -18.38
N PRO A 421 -36.66 -7.70 -19.11
CA PRO A 421 -36.67 -7.64 -20.56
C PRO A 421 -38.13 -7.73 -21.02
N ASP A 422 -38.59 -6.72 -21.76
CA ASP A 422 -39.88 -6.71 -22.45
C ASP A 422 -39.97 -7.91 -23.42
N LEU A 423 -40.42 -9.05 -22.91
CA LEU A 423 -40.89 -10.17 -23.70
C LEU A 423 -42.41 -10.04 -23.80
N ALA A 424 -42.86 -9.06 -24.58
CA ALA A 424 -44.22 -9.02 -25.07
C ALA A 424 -44.41 -10.15 -26.10
N ILE A 425 -44.86 -11.31 -25.63
CA ILE A 425 -45.47 -12.33 -26.49
C ILE A 425 -46.87 -11.81 -26.82
N SER A 426 -47.03 -11.17 -27.98
CA SER A 426 -48.34 -10.85 -28.54
C SER A 426 -49.03 -12.14 -29.01
N GLY A 427 -50.11 -12.53 -28.34
CA GLY A 427 -51.03 -13.57 -28.81
C GLY A 427 -51.83 -13.10 -30.02
N PRO A 428 -52.25 -14.01 -30.93
CA PRO A 428 -52.88 -13.64 -32.19
C PRO A 428 -54.40 -13.57 -32.05
N GLU A 429 -54.94 -12.53 -31.44
CA GLU A 429 -56.39 -12.31 -31.40
C GLU A 429 -56.68 -10.82 -31.20
N GLU A 430 -56.60 -10.04 -32.28
CA GLU A 430 -57.37 -8.80 -32.51
C GLU A 430 -57.00 -8.24 -33.90
N LEU A 431 -57.54 -8.89 -34.93
CA LEU A 431 -57.50 -8.43 -36.32
C LEU A 431 -58.92 -8.53 -36.89
N SER A 432 -59.75 -7.52 -36.63
CA SER A 432 -60.92 -7.24 -37.47
C SER A 432 -61.45 -5.82 -37.27
N ALA A 433 -61.57 -5.10 -38.40
CA ALA A 433 -62.23 -3.80 -38.60
C ALA A 433 -61.51 -2.62 -37.91
N ASP A 434 -61.00 -1.59 -38.58
CA ASP A 434 -61.38 -0.97 -39.84
C ASP A 434 -60.15 -0.44 -40.59
N ALA A 435 -60.22 -0.53 -41.92
CA ALA A 435 -59.25 0.06 -42.83
C ALA A 435 -59.68 1.49 -43.17
N GLU A 436 -58.83 2.49 -42.94
CA GLU A 436 -58.80 3.71 -43.74
C GLU A 436 -57.43 4.43 -43.62
N THR A 437 -56.65 4.27 -44.70
CA THR A 437 -55.66 5.19 -45.30
C THR A 437 -54.87 6.17 -44.42
N LEU A 438 -53.53 6.08 -44.49
CA LEU A 438 -52.65 7.22 -44.84
C LEU A 438 -51.24 6.75 -45.22
N ASN A 439 -50.72 7.39 -46.28
CA ASN A 439 -49.54 7.04 -47.07
C ASN A 439 -48.21 7.03 -46.30
N THR A 440 -47.35 6.09 -46.70
CA THR A 440 -45.91 6.03 -46.45
C THR A 440 -45.15 7.00 -47.36
N GLU A 441 -44.43 7.96 -46.80
CA GLU A 441 -43.22 8.55 -47.39
C GLU A 441 -42.19 8.86 -46.29
N GLU A 442 -40.97 8.37 -46.53
CA GLU A 442 -39.64 8.83 -46.09
C GLU A 442 -39.37 9.22 -44.62
N VAL A 443 -38.52 8.44 -43.93
CA VAL A 443 -37.24 8.94 -43.38
C VAL A 443 -36.17 7.84 -43.48
N ALA A 444 -35.05 8.20 -44.11
CA ALA A 444 -33.95 7.34 -44.53
C ALA A 444 -32.86 7.10 -43.48
N PHE A 445 -32.14 5.99 -43.65
CA PHE A 445 -30.90 5.59 -42.96
C PHE A 445 -29.69 6.09 -43.76
N GLN A 446 -28.68 6.68 -43.12
CA GLN A 446 -27.36 6.95 -43.73
C GLN A 446 -26.22 6.34 -42.90
N PRO A 447 -25.36 5.49 -43.49
CA PRO A 447 -24.11 5.03 -42.89
C PRO A 447 -22.95 5.99 -43.25
N GLN A 448 -22.02 6.19 -42.31
CA GLN A 448 -20.84 7.03 -42.53
C GLN A 448 -19.61 6.16 -42.86
N GLU A 449 -19.15 6.23 -44.09
CA GLU A 449 -17.84 5.75 -44.56
C GLU A 449 -16.78 6.84 -44.32
N ASN A 450 -15.61 6.48 -43.80
CA ASN A 450 -14.35 7.08 -44.22
C ASN A 450 -13.19 6.08 -43.99
N PRO A 451 -12.21 5.98 -44.91
CA PRO A 451 -11.25 4.88 -44.98
C PRO A 451 -9.99 5.14 -44.14
N ILE A 452 -9.36 4.04 -43.69
CA ILE A 452 -8.05 4.01 -43.03
C ILE A 452 -6.95 4.20 -44.09
N GLU A 453 -6.12 5.24 -43.96
CA GLU A 453 -4.88 5.40 -44.74
C GLU A 453 -3.67 4.83 -43.96
N LEU A 454 -2.92 3.93 -44.60
CA LEU A 454 -1.59 3.48 -44.19
C LEU A 454 -0.54 4.14 -45.08
N PRO A 455 0.63 4.56 -44.55
CA PRO A 455 1.71 5.08 -45.38
C PRO A 455 2.62 3.96 -45.90
N ASP A 456 2.79 3.90 -47.22
CA ASP A 456 3.80 3.07 -47.88
C ASP A 456 5.00 3.92 -48.33
N THR A 457 6.18 3.51 -47.84
CA THR A 457 7.57 3.75 -48.30
C THR A 457 8.48 4.69 -47.48
N LEU A 458 9.56 4.03 -47.01
CA LEU A 458 10.85 4.41 -46.40
C LEU A 458 10.91 4.74 -44.90
#